data_AF-R5BM05-F1
#
_entry.id   AF-R5BM05-F1
#
_cell.length_a   1.000
_cell.length_b   1.000
_cell.length_c   1.000
_cell.angle_alpha   90.00
_cell.angle_beta   90.00
_cell.angle_gamma   90.00
#
_symmetry.space_group_name_H-M   'P 1'
#
loop_
_entity.id
_entity.type
_entity.pdbx_description
1 polymer ?
#
loop_
_entity_poly.entity_id
_entity_poly.type
_entity_poly.pdbx_seq_one_letter_code
_entity_poly.pdbx_strand_id
1 'polypeptide(L)' 'MIRNDAELVDMCSKSKGIISDKTIIKAHPFVEDVEAEEEQLAKEKEAELASYEFNNTGGEEDGNA' A
#
# COMPACT_ATOMS: atom_id res chain seq x y z
N MET A 1 -31.01 -3.95 -3.89
CA MET A 1 -30.05 -3.31 -4.81
C MET A 1 -28.71 -3.98 -4.59
N ILE A 2 -28.36 -4.96 -5.43
CA ILE A 2 -27.05 -5.62 -5.40
C ILE A 2 -26.20 -4.87 -6.42
N ARG A 3 -25.78 -3.65 -6.07
CA ARG A 3 -24.83 -2.85 -6.86
C ARG A 3 -23.54 -2.82 -6.05
N ASN A 4 -22.87 -3.96 -6.01
CA ASN A 4 -21.65 -4.17 -6.79
C ASN A 4 -20.42 -3.64 -6.07
N ASP A 5 -20.29 -4.01 -4.80
CA ASP A 5 -19.06 -3.90 -4.01
C ASP A 5 -17.87 -4.45 -4.81
N ALA A 6 -18.09 -5.48 -5.64
CA ALA A 6 -17.08 -6.02 -6.55
C ALA A 6 -16.63 -5.02 -7.63
N GLU A 7 -17.53 -4.28 -8.28
CA GLU A 7 -17.18 -3.23 -9.24
C GLU A 7 -16.53 -2.03 -8.56
N LEU A 8 -16.96 -1.67 -7.35
CA LEU A 8 -16.30 -0.62 -6.56
C LEU A 8 -14.87 -1.00 -6.21
N VAL A 9 -14.64 -2.24 -5.76
CA VAL A 9 -13.30 -2.77 -5.47
C VAL A 9 -12.45 -2.88 -6.75
N ASP A 10 -13.04 -3.27 -7.88
CA ASP A 10 -12.36 -3.33 -9.18
C ASP A 10 -11.99 -1.92 -9.68
N MET A 11 -12.89 -0.95 -9.57
CA MET A 11 -12.60 0.46 -9.87
C MET A 11 -11.52 1.03 -8.96
N CYS A 12 -11.55 0.72 -7.66
CA CYS A 12 -10.51 1.12 -6.70
C CYS A 12 -9.14 0.52 -7.09
N SER A 13 -9.12 -0.76 -7.46
CA SER A 13 -7.90 -1.46 -7.89
C SER A 13 -7.34 -0.90 -9.19
N LYS A 14 -8.20 -0.60 -10.17
CA LYS A 14 -7.81 0.05 -11.45
C LYS A 14 -7.38 1.49 -11.28
N SER A 15 -7.89 2.16 -10.25
CA SER A 15 -7.55 3.55 -9.92
C SER A 15 -6.22 3.66 -9.18
N LYS A 16 -5.72 2.56 -8.61
CA LYS A 16 -4.44 2.50 -7.90
C LYS A 16 -3.31 2.86 -8.86
N GLY A 17 -2.70 4.04 -8.66
CA GLY A 17 -1.69 4.63 -9.54
C GLY A 17 -2.17 5.76 -10.46
N ILE A 18 -3.49 5.92 -10.66
CA ILE A 18 -4.10 7.08 -11.34
C ILE A 18 -4.54 8.13 -10.31
N ILE A 19 -5.10 7.67 -9.18
CA ILE A 19 -5.59 8.49 -8.08
C ILE A 19 -4.79 8.12 -6.82
N SER A 20 -4.56 9.09 -5.92
CA SER A 20 -3.85 8.84 -4.66
C SER A 20 -4.56 7.77 -3.83
N ASP A 21 -3.78 6.91 -3.17
CA ASP A 21 -4.30 5.81 -2.32
C ASP A 21 -5.27 6.33 -1.26
N LYS A 22 -5.01 7.52 -0.69
CA LYS A 22 -5.92 8.23 0.24
C LYS A 22 -7.34 8.39 -0.31
N THR A 23 -7.47 8.75 -1.59
CA THR A 23 -8.77 8.95 -2.25
C THR A 23 -9.47 7.63 -2.52
N ILE A 24 -8.70 6.58 -2.84
CA ILE A 24 -9.21 5.23 -3.08
C ILE A 24 -9.73 4.63 -1.78
N ILE A 25 -8.96 4.72 -0.70
CA ILE A 25 -9.32 4.28 0.65
C ILE A 25 -10.61 4.97 1.11
N LYS A 26 -10.74 6.27 0.88
CA LYS A 26 -11.97 7.03 1.21
C LYS A 26 -13.20 6.65 0.40
N ALA A 27 -13.02 6.13 -0.81
CA ALA A 27 -14.10 5.64 -1.67
C ALA A 27 -14.38 4.14 -1.48
N HIS A 28 -13.56 3.45 -0.69
CA HIS A 28 -13.61 2.01 -0.56
C HIS A 28 -14.75 1.58 0.38
N PRO A 29 -15.67 0.69 -0.04
CA PRO A 29 -16.88 0.37 0.73
C PRO A 29 -16.59 -0.34 2.07
N PHE A 30 -15.41 -0.94 2.22
CA PHE A 30 -14.99 -1.63 3.44
C PHE A 30 -14.15 -0.78 4.40
N VAL A 31 -13.74 0.42 3.99
CA VAL A 31 -12.98 1.31 4.87
C VAL A 31 -13.95 2.29 5.50
N GLU A 32 -14.26 2.04 6.77
CA GLU A 32 -15.09 2.96 7.56
C GLU A 32 -14.27 4.15 8.09
N ASP A 33 -12.98 3.94 8.33
CA ASP A 33 -12.09 4.93 8.94
C ASP A 33 -10.81 5.12 8.11
N VAL A 34 -10.80 6.22 7.35
CA VAL A 34 -9.69 6.57 6.43
C VAL A 34 -8.42 6.87 7.19
N GLU A 35 -8.51 7.48 8.38
CA GLU A 35 -7.33 7.86 9.16
C GLU A 35 -6.65 6.62 9.76
N ALA A 36 -7.43 5.69 10.31
CA ALA A 36 -6.91 4.42 10.81
C ALA A 36 -6.24 3.59 9.71
N GLU A 37 -6.81 3.59 8.50
CA GLU A 37 -6.27 2.84 7.38
C GLU A 37 -5.04 3.51 6.76
N GLU A 38 -5.00 4.85 6.66
CA GLU A 38 -3.79 5.58 6.26
C GLU A 38 -2.63 5.34 7.23
N GLU A 39 -2.89 5.30 8.54
CA GLU A 39 -1.84 5.04 9.55
C GLU A 39 -1.28 3.62 9.43
N GLN A 40 -2.14 2.61 9.22
CA GLN A 40 -1.69 1.24 8.98
C GLN A 40 -0.88 1.13 7.69
N LEU A 41 -1.35 1.74 6.60
CA LEU A 41 -0.63 1.72 5.32
C LEU A 41 0.75 2.39 5.45
N ALA A 42 0.85 3.47 6.23
CA ALA A 42 2.11 4.14 6.51
C ALA A 42 3.07 3.26 7.31
N LYS A 43 2.56 2.56 8.35
CA LYS A 43 3.34 1.60 9.15
C LYS A 43 3.83 0.42 8.32
N GLU A 44 2.98 -0.16 7.48
CA GLU A 44 3.36 -1.24 6.55
C GLU A 44 4.42 -0.76 5.57
N LYS A 45 4.28 0.45 5.01
CA LYS A 45 5.26 1.00 4.08
C LYS A 45 6.59 1.30 4.73
N GLU A 46 6.60 1.80 5.96
CA GLU A 46 7.83 2.03 6.74
C GLU A 46 8.51 0.70 7.09
N ALA A 47 7.75 -0.31 7.52
CA ALA A 47 8.27 -1.64 7.80
C ALA A 47 8.80 -2.33 6.53
N GLU A 48 8.09 -2.20 5.40
CA GLU A 48 8.52 -2.71 4.10
C GLU A 48 9.81 -2.01 3.66
N LEU A 49 9.88 -0.68 3.73
CA LEU A 49 11.08 0.07 3.38
C LEU A 49 12.28 -0.31 4.26
N ALA A 50 12.08 -0.39 5.58
CA ALA A 50 13.12 -0.82 6.52
C ALA A 50 13.59 -2.26 6.23
N SER A 51 12.66 -3.16 5.88
CA SER A 51 13.02 -4.51 5.46
C SER A 51 13.78 -4.52 4.13
N TYR A 52 13.43 -3.63 3.19
CA TYR A 52 14.10 -3.53 1.89
C TYR A 52 15.52 -2.95 2.04
N GLU A 53 15.70 -1.93 2.89
CA GLU A 53 17.00 -1.34 3.21
C GLU A 53 17.93 -2.34 3.91
N PHE A 54 17.40 -3.15 4.82
CA PHE A 54 18.17 -4.18 5.50
C PHE A 54 18.67 -5.28 4.55
N ASN A 55 17.86 -5.68 3.57
CA ASN A 55 18.25 -6.70 2.61
C ASN A 55 19.23 -6.19 1.53
N ASN A 56 19.27 -4.89 1.26
CA ASN A 56 20.13 -4.32 0.22
C ASN A 56 21.54 -3.94 0.74
N THR A 57 21.72 -3.81 2.05
CA THR A 57 23.01 -3.41 2.67
C THR A 57 23.87 -4.57 3.14
N GLY A 58 23.42 -5.82 2.96
CA GLY A 58 24.12 -7.03 3.42
C GLY A 58 24.91 -7.81 2.35
N GLY A 59 25.22 -7.20 1.21
CA GLY A 59 25.67 -7.95 0.03
C GLY A 59 26.80 -7.34 -0.80
N GLU A 60 27.80 -6.68 -0.20
CA GLU A 60 29.06 -6.34 -0.88
C GLU A 60 30.25 -6.41 0.11
N GLU A 61 30.60 -7.62 0.59
CA GLU A 61 31.84 -7.87 1.33
C GLU A 61 32.59 -9.08 0.75
N ASP A 62 33.14 -8.97 -0.47
CA ASP A 62 34.22 -9.86 -0.88
C ASP A 62 34.92 -9.46 -2.19
N GLY A 63 36.13 -8.94 -2.02
CA GLY A 63 37.26 -9.43 -2.82
C GLY A 63 37.92 -8.45 -3.78
N ASN A 64 38.86 -7.65 -3.28
CA ASN A 64 40.16 -7.55 -3.97
C ASN A 64 41.29 -7.26 -2.97
N ALA A 65 42.09 -8.29 -2.72
CA ALA A 65 43.38 -8.24 -2.04
C ALA A 65 44.48 -7.72 -2.99
#